data_AF-A0A923RNM9-F1
#
_entry.id   AF-A0A923RNM9-F1
#
_cell.length_a   1.000
_cell.length_b   1.000
_cell.length_c   1.000
_cell.angle_alpha   90.00
_cell.angle_beta   90.00
_cell.angle_gamma   90.00
#
_symmetry.space_group_name_H-M   'P 1'
#
loop_
_entity.id
_entity.type
_entity.pdbx_description
1 polymer ?
#
loop_
_entity_poly.entity_id
_entity_poly.type
_entity_poly.pdbx_seq_one_letter_code
_entity_poly.pdbx_strand_id
1 'polypeptide(L)'
;MMDKLKKNMVFYLLLLIDFYIVPWFIKNTGSAMIVMLVIIPLICLITSVFYGIRNGFNFWYILIVAIMFAPSIFIFYNSSAWVYVVGYTVIALLGNLIALPLRKR
;
A
#
# COMPACT_ATOMS: atom_id res chain seq x y z
N MET A 1 19.67 -13.55 -5.44
CA MET A 1 18.26 -13.51 -4.98
C MET A 1 18.08 -12.56 -3.79
N MET A 2 18.96 -12.64 -2.78
CA MET A 2 18.96 -11.73 -1.61
C MET A 2 19.07 -10.24 -1.97
N ASP A 3 19.87 -9.86 -2.96
CA ASP A 3 20.08 -8.44 -3.28
C ASP A 3 18.84 -7.77 -3.86
N LYS A 4 18.04 -8.50 -4.64
CA LYS A 4 16.77 -8.02 -5.19
C LYS A 4 15.72 -7.84 -4.09
N LEU A 5 15.69 -8.75 -3.12
CA LEU A 5 14.85 -8.65 -1.91
C LEU A 5 15.24 -7.45 -1.06
N LYS A 6 16.53 -7.27 -0.75
CA LYS A 6 17.04 -6.10 -0.02
C LYS A 6 16.68 -4.79 -0.73
N LYS A 7 16.81 -4.75 -2.06
CA LYS A 7 16.43 -3.57 -2.85
C LYS A 7 14.94 -3.27 -2.71
N ASN A 8 14.08 -4.28 -2.74
CA ASN A 8 12.62 -4.12 -2.66
C ASN A 8 12.10 -3.90 -1.24
N MET A 9 12.90 -4.19 -0.23
CA MET A 9 12.58 -3.99 1.19
C MET A 9 12.16 -2.56 1.50
N VAL A 10 12.72 -1.57 0.80
CA VAL A 10 12.35 -0.16 0.93
C VAL A 10 10.86 0.06 0.63
N PHE A 11 10.29 -0.60 -0.38
CA PHE A 11 8.87 -0.43 -0.71
C PHE A 11 7.95 -1.01 0.36
N TYR A 12 8.32 -2.17 0.92
CA TYR A 12 7.56 -2.75 2.03
C TYR A 12 7.68 -1.90 3.30
N LEU A 13 8.85 -1.34 3.58
CA LEU A 13 9.02 -0.39 4.69
C LEU A 13 8.15 0.87 4.50
N LEU A 14 8.08 1.42 3.29
CA LEU A 14 7.22 2.57 3.00
C LEU A 14 5.74 2.23 3.23
N LEU A 15 5.29 1.04 2.83
CA LEU A 15 3.92 0.58 3.11
C LEU A 15 3.67 0.33 4.60
N LEU A 16 4.65 -0.14 5.37
CA LEU A 16 4.51 -0.26 6.83
C LEU A 16 4.36 1.12 7.47
N ILE A 17 5.18 2.09 7.07
CA ILE A 17 5.08 3.47 7.54
C ILE A 17 3.69 4.02 7.20
N ASP A 18 3.24 3.81 5.97
CA ASP A 18 1.93 4.26 5.51
C ASP A 18 0.77 3.63 6.29
N PHE A 19 0.80 2.32 6.53
CA PHE A 19 -0.30 1.62 7.20
C PHE A 19 -0.27 1.64 8.73
N TYR A 20 0.84 2.04 9.36
CA TYR A 20 0.99 1.99 10.82
C TYR A 20 1.44 3.30 11.47
N ILE A 21 2.10 4.20 10.73
CA ILE A 21 2.50 5.52 11.27
C ILE A 21 1.50 6.59 10.87
N VAL A 22 1.06 6.64 9.61
CA VAL A 22 0.08 7.63 9.14
C VAL A 22 -1.25 7.57 9.92
N PRO A 23 -1.81 6.39 10.29
CA PRO A 23 -3.05 6.32 11.04
C PRO A 23 -2.96 6.93 12.44
N TRP A 24 -1.76 7.07 13.00
CA TRP A 24 -1.55 7.72 14.30
C TRP A 24 -2.01 9.18 14.30
N PHE A 25 -2.01 9.84 13.14
CA PHE A 25 -2.45 11.23 13.01
C PHE A 25 -3.98 11.40 12.99
N ILE A 26 -4.75 10.31 13.06
CA ILE A 26 -6.21 10.34 13.12
C ILE A 26 -6.66 10.77 14.52
N LYS A 27 -7.33 11.92 14.62
CA LYS A 27 -7.83 12.48 15.89
C LYS A 27 -9.35 12.48 15.99
N ASN A 28 -10.02 12.55 14.84
CA ASN A 28 -11.46 12.68 14.70
C ASN A 28 -11.92 12.13 13.35
N THR A 29 -13.22 11.92 13.17
CA THR A 29 -13.80 11.28 11.98
C THR A 29 -13.41 11.97 10.67
N GLY A 30 -13.37 13.31 10.65
CA GLY A 30 -12.93 14.07 9.48
C GLY A 30 -11.49 13.75 9.08
N SER A 31 -10.56 13.73 10.06
CA SER A 31 -9.17 13.33 9.80
C SER A 31 -9.06 11.86 9.37
N ALA A 32 -9.88 10.97 9.91
CA ALA A 32 -9.90 9.55 9.52
C ALA A 32 -10.27 9.39 8.04
N MET A 33 -11.30 10.10 7.58
CA MET A 33 -11.72 10.07 6.18
C MET A 33 -10.62 10.56 5.24
N ILE A 34 -9.96 11.68 5.56
CA ILE A 34 -8.87 12.21 4.72
C ILE A 34 -7.69 11.22 4.69
N VAL A 35 -7.31 10.66 5.84
CA VAL A 35 -6.20 9.72 5.94
C VAL A 35 -6.48 8.44 5.15
N MET A 36 -7.66 7.83 5.35
CA MET A 36 -8.03 6.57 4.70
C MET A 36 -8.39 6.70 3.22
N LEU A 37 -9.05 7.79 2.81
CA LEU A 37 -9.55 7.91 1.44
C LEU A 37 -8.58 8.61 0.50
N VAL A 38 -7.62 9.37 1.05
CA VAL A 38 -6.70 10.17 0.25
C VAL A 38 -5.25 9.83 0.55
N ILE A 39 -4.81 9.98 1.80
CA ILE A 39 -3.36 9.93 2.10
C ILE A 39 -2.80 8.52 1.91
N ILE A 40 -3.34 7.54 2.63
CA ILE A 40 -2.92 6.13 2.55
C ILE A 40 -3.05 5.58 1.13
N PRO A 41 -4.21 5.68 0.44
CA PRO A 41 -4.35 5.13 -0.91
C PRO A 41 -3.40 5.79 -1.91
N LEU A 42 -3.10 7.09 -1.76
CA LEU A 42 -2.17 7.79 -2.65
C LEU A 42 -0.72 7.35 -2.43
N ILE A 43 -0.28 7.19 -1.19
CA ILE A 43 1.05 6.66 -0.87
C ILE A 43 1.17 5.20 -1.34
N CYS A 44 0.16 4.37 -1.10
CA CYS A 44 0.07 3.00 -1.58
C CYS A 44 0.14 2.92 -3.11
N LEU A 45 -0.59 3.78 -3.83
CA LEU A 45 -0.56 3.82 -5.29
C LEU A 45 0.84 4.18 -5.80
N ILE A 46 1.42 5.26 -5.28
CA ILE A 46 2.75 5.74 -5.69
C ILE A 46 3.81 4.66 -5.46
N THR A 47 3.84 4.07 -4.26
CA THR A 47 4.78 2.98 -3.94
C THR A 47 4.58 1.77 -4.84
N SER A 48 3.33 1.42 -5.15
CA SER A 48 3.00 0.32 -6.06
C SER A 48 3.45 0.58 -7.50
N VAL A 49 3.30 1.81 -8.00
CA VAL A 49 3.80 2.21 -9.32
C VAL A 49 5.32 2.09 -9.37
N PHE A 50 6.05 2.65 -8.40
CA PHE A 50 7.51 2.55 -8.37
C PHE A 50 8.01 1.10 -8.22
N TYR A 51 7.32 0.30 -7.41
CA TYR A 51 7.60 -1.13 -7.30
C TYR A 51 7.43 -1.82 -8.66
N GLY A 52 6.33 -1.55 -9.35
CA GLY A 52 6.00 -2.13 -10.65
C GLY A 52 6.97 -1.68 -11.76
N ILE A 53 7.46 -0.43 -11.74
CA ILE A 53 8.41 0.06 -12.75
C ILE A 53 9.71 -0.77 -12.66
N ARG A 54 10.13 -1.08 -11.43
CA ARG A 54 11.37 -1.80 -11.18
C ARG A 54 11.25 -3.31 -11.36
N ASN A 55 10.12 -3.90 -10.97
CA ASN A 55 9.96 -5.36 -10.89
C ASN A 55 9.02 -5.94 -11.97
N GLY A 56 8.29 -5.09 -12.69
CA GLY A 56 7.14 -5.49 -13.51
C GLY A 56 5.92 -5.81 -12.65
N PHE A 57 4.89 -6.37 -13.29
CA PHE A 57 3.72 -6.87 -12.59
C PHE A 57 4.09 -8.00 -11.63
N ASN A 58 3.72 -7.87 -10.36
CA ASN A 58 3.96 -8.90 -9.35
C ASN A 58 2.69 -9.17 -8.52
N PHE A 59 2.08 -10.34 -8.74
CA PHE A 59 0.90 -10.75 -7.99
C PHE A 59 1.15 -10.93 -6.49
N TRP A 60 2.33 -11.44 -6.11
CA TRP A 60 2.68 -11.62 -4.69
C TRP A 60 2.80 -10.30 -3.94
N TYR A 61 3.27 -9.24 -4.60
CA TYR A 61 3.31 -7.90 -4.01
C TYR A 61 1.92 -7.41 -3.62
N ILE A 62 0.93 -7.64 -4.49
CA ILE A 62 -0.47 -7.21 -4.26
C ILE A 62 -1.06 -7.94 -3.04
N LEU A 63 -0.78 -9.24 -2.90
CA LEU A 63 -1.19 -10.00 -1.70
C LEU A 63 -0.48 -9.53 -0.43
N ILE A 64 0.80 -9.18 -0.52
CA ILE A 64 1.57 -8.64 0.61
C ILE A 64 0.94 -7.32 1.08
N VAL A 65 0.52 -6.43 0.19
CA VAL A 65 -0.18 -5.19 0.56
C VAL A 65 -1.44 -5.49 1.39
N ALA A 66 -2.26 -6.44 0.94
CA ALA A 66 -3.47 -6.85 1.65
C ALA A 66 -3.15 -7.37 3.06
N ILE A 67 -2.17 -8.27 3.17
CA ILE A 67 -1.73 -8.88 4.44
C ILE A 67 -1.12 -7.83 5.38
N MET A 68 -0.38 -6.85 4.86
CA MET A 68 0.23 -5.79 5.66
C MET A 68 -0.81 -4.82 6.20
N PHE A 69 -1.86 -4.52 5.44
CA PHE A 69 -2.91 -3.62 5.89
C PHE A 69 -3.88 -4.29 6.86
N ALA A 70 -4.23 -5.56 6.68
CA ALA A 70 -5.28 -6.20 7.48
C ALA A 70 -5.09 -6.09 9.02
N PRO A 71 -3.88 -6.25 9.61
CA PRO A 71 -3.68 -6.09 11.04
C PRO A 71 -3.87 -4.66 11.54
N SER A 72 -3.64 -3.63 10.70
CA SER A 72 -3.81 -2.23 11.09
C SER A 72 -5.27 -1.90 11.43
N ILE A 73 -6.23 -2.66 10.88
CA ILE A 73 -7.66 -2.56 11.19
C ILE A 73 -7.93 -2.78 12.66
N PHE A 74 -7.32 -3.79 13.26
CA PHE A 74 -7.53 -4.11 14.66
C PHE A 74 -6.82 -3.15 15.62
N ILE A 75 -5.85 -2.38 15.12
CA ILE A 75 -5.03 -1.48 15.93
C ILE A 75 -5.58 -0.04 15.88
N PHE A 76 -5.94 0.45 14.70
CA PHE A 76 -6.26 1.87 14.48
C PHE A 76 -7.70 2.13 14.03
N TYR A 77 -8.42 1.11 13.55
CA TYR A 77 -9.71 1.28 12.88
C TYR A 77 -10.81 0.47 13.55
N ASN A 78 -12.01 0.54 12.98
CA ASN A 78 -13.17 -0.23 13.42
C ASN A 78 -13.43 -1.43 12.50
N SER A 79 -14.38 -2.29 12.88
CA SER A 79 -14.75 -3.49 12.12
C SER A 79 -15.26 -3.19 10.70
N SER A 80 -15.84 -2.01 10.44
CA SER A 80 -16.31 -1.63 9.10
C SER A 80 -15.18 -1.34 8.11
N ALA A 81 -13.94 -1.13 8.60
CA ALA A 81 -12.80 -0.81 7.75
C ALA A 81 -12.25 -2.01 6.93
N TRP A 82 -12.82 -3.20 7.05
CA TRP A 82 -12.41 -4.38 6.27
C TRP A 82 -12.48 -4.16 4.76
N VAL A 83 -13.41 -3.32 4.28
CA VAL A 83 -13.55 -2.98 2.86
C VAL A 83 -12.30 -2.32 2.27
N TYR A 84 -11.51 -1.62 3.11
CA TYR A 84 -10.27 -0.98 2.69
C TYR A 84 -9.15 -2.00 2.41
N VAL A 85 -9.22 -3.23 2.93
CA VAL A 85 -8.31 -4.31 2.51
C VAL A 85 -8.46 -4.55 1.02
N VAL A 86 -9.70 -4.71 0.55
CA VAL A 86 -9.99 -4.91 -0.87
C VAL A 86 -9.63 -3.65 -1.66
N GLY A 87 -10.02 -2.47 -1.18
CA GLY A 87 -9.72 -1.19 -1.82
C GLY A 87 -8.22 -0.98 -2.07
N TYR A 88 -7.39 -1.13 -1.05
CA TYR A 88 -5.94 -0.93 -1.18
C TYR A 88 -5.26 -2.04 -1.98
N THR A 89 -5.79 -3.25 -1.95
CA THR A 89 -5.34 -4.34 -2.84
C THR A 89 -5.58 -3.98 -4.31
N VAL A 90 -6.77 -3.45 -4.63
CA VAL A 90 -7.09 -2.98 -5.99
C VAL A 90 -6.19 -1.82 -6.39
N ILE A 91 -5.93 -0.88 -5.49
CA ILE A 91 -5.00 0.23 -5.74
C ILE A 91 -3.59 -0.28 -6.04
N ALA A 92 -3.09 -1.26 -5.27
CA ALA A 92 -1.78 -1.84 -5.52
C ALA A 92 -1.70 -2.59 -6.86
N LEU A 93 -2.78 -3.28 -7.23
CA LEU A 93 -2.95 -3.89 -8.55
C LEU A 93 -2.87 -2.83 -9.65
N LEU A 94 -3.67 -1.77 -9.55
CA LEU A 94 -3.68 -0.67 -10.52
C LEU A 94 -2.30 0.00 -10.63
N GLY A 95 -1.62 0.25 -9.51
CA GLY A 95 -0.27 0.80 -9.50
C GLY A 95 0.72 -0.08 -10.26
N ASN A 96 0.67 -1.41 -10.07
CA ASN A 96 1.51 -2.35 -10.82
C ASN A 96 1.18 -2.35 -12.32
N LEU A 97 -0.10 -2.24 -12.69
CA LEU A 97 -0.52 -2.21 -14.09
C LEU A 97 -0.10 -0.90 -14.79
N ILE A 98 -0.30 0.25 -14.13
CA ILE A 98 0.14 1.57 -14.63
C ILE A 98 1.65 1.60 -14.86
N ALA A 99 2.41 0.86 -14.06
CA ALA A 99 3.85 0.81 -14.16
C ALA A 99 4.37 0.02 -15.38
N LEU A 100 3.58 -0.87 -15.97
CA LEU A 100 4.00 -1.70 -17.11
C LEU A 100 4.48 -0.90 -18.32
N PRO A 101 3.73 0.10 -18.84
CA PRO A 101 4.20 0.94 -19.94
C PRO A 101 5.38 1.85 -19.57
N LEU A 102 5.53 2.19 -18.28
CA LEU A 102 6.59 3.08 -17.79
C LEU A 102 7.93 2.36 -17.56
N ARG A 103 7.91 1.02 -17.55
CA ARG A 103 9.11 0.20 -17.39
C ARG A 103 9.94 0.27 -18.67
N LYS A 104 11.09 0.94 -18.61
CA LYS A 104 12.12 0.85 -19.67
C LYS A 104 12.55 -0.61 -19.80
N ARG A 105 12.42 -1.15 -21.02
CA ARG A 105 12.89 -2.50 -21.38
C ARG A 105 14.42 -2.55 -21.34
#